data_AF-A0A1E3WD64-F1
#
_entry.id   AF-A0A1E3WD64-F1
#
_cell.length_a   1.000
_cell.length_b   1.000
_cell.length_c   1.000
_cell.angle_alpha   90.00
_cell.angle_beta   90.00
_cell.angle_gamma   90.00
#
_symmetry.space_group_name_H-M   'P 1'
#
loop_
_entity.id
_entity.type
_entity.pdbx_description
1 polymer ?
#
loop_
_entity_poly.entity_id
_entity_poly.type
_entity_poly.pdbx_seq_one_letter_code
_entity_poly.pdbx_strand_id
1 'polypeptide(L)'
;MGWKHLALRFPPFKRLHEERVRLRARLRAARAQLKAAAEERARLKVQLREARKAAAEKRARIEARLEAHAPKLLKLMEKCGADLVLDVGANTGQFARWLRKGGFRGEIISFEPLSDAFAALERACAQDGNWSCHKLALGEDNDTATINISLNSASSSLLRSRDWATAVEPGIAHVGQETVDVRRLDELLPSLTAARRIFLKIDTQASSAMSWRARAMS
;
A
#
# COMPACT_ATOMS: atom_id res chain seq x y z
N MET A 1 48.54 -43.88 34.21
CA MET A 1 48.97 -43.68 32.81
C MET A 1 47.96 -44.39 31.92
N GLY A 2 47.13 -43.83 31.06
CA GLY A 2 47.12 -42.56 30.36
C GLY A 2 46.46 -42.86 29.01
N TRP A 3 45.13 -43.04 28.97
CA TRP A 3 44.36 -43.38 27.75
C TRP A 3 44.54 -42.34 26.63
N LYS A 4 45.08 -41.16 26.97
CA LYS A 4 45.51 -40.12 26.04
C LYS A 4 46.67 -40.54 25.11
N HIS A 5 47.45 -41.56 25.45
CA HIS A 5 48.62 -41.97 24.64
C HIS A 5 48.33 -43.00 23.55
N LEU A 6 47.23 -43.76 23.62
CA LEU A 6 46.92 -44.80 22.63
C LEU A 6 46.23 -44.27 21.35
N ALA A 7 45.59 -43.10 21.43
CA ALA A 7 44.84 -42.50 20.31
C ALA A 7 45.73 -41.83 19.23
N LEU A 8 47.04 -41.71 19.48
CA LEU A 8 47.99 -41.03 18.58
C LEU A 8 48.66 -41.95 17.54
N ARG A 9 48.40 -43.27 17.57
CA ARG A 9 49.06 -44.26 16.70
C ARG A 9 48.22 -44.81 15.53
N PHE A 10 46.97 -44.35 15.37
CA PHE A 10 46.08 -44.79 14.27
C PHE A 10 45.54 -43.59 13.46
N PRO A 11 46.09 -43.32 12.25
CA PRO A 11 45.71 -42.19 11.39
C PRO A 11 44.19 -42.00 11.12
N PRO A 12 43.38 -43.07 10.98
CA PRO A 12 41.95 -42.94 10.75
C PRO A 12 41.19 -42.30 11.92
N PHE A 13 41.57 -42.64 13.16
CA PHE A 13 40.88 -42.14 14.36
C PHE A 13 41.15 -40.66 14.64
N LYS A 14 42.37 -40.19 14.35
CA LYS A 14 42.72 -38.77 14.46
C LYS A 14 41.93 -37.92 13.45
N ARG A 15 41.84 -38.38 12.20
CA ARG A 15 41.09 -37.70 11.13
C ARG A 15 39.59 -37.64 11.44
N LEU A 16 39.00 -38.75 11.92
CA LEU A 16 37.60 -38.79 12.36
C LEU A 16 37.33 -37.91 13.58
N HIS A 17 38.28 -37.83 14.53
CA HIS A 17 38.17 -36.93 15.68
C HIS A 17 38.18 -35.45 15.26
N GLU A 18 39.11 -35.07 14.40
CA GLU A 18 39.24 -33.71 13.85
C GLU A 18 37.98 -33.31 13.04
N GLU A 19 37.45 -34.22 12.23
CA GLU A 19 36.22 -34.01 11.47
C GLU A 19 35.00 -33.84 12.39
N ARG A 20 34.88 -34.66 13.44
CA ARG A 20 33.82 -34.53 14.45
C ARG A 20 33.91 -33.20 15.21
N VAL A 21 35.12 -32.71 15.49
CA VAL A 21 35.34 -31.39 16.11
C VAL A 21 34.90 -30.27 15.16
N ARG A 22 35.26 -30.34 13.87
CA ARG A 22 34.84 -29.37 12.84
C ARG A 22 33.33 -29.33 12.65
N LEU A 23 32.67 -30.49 12.56
CA LEU A 23 31.21 -30.59 12.43
C LEU A 23 30.50 -30.00 13.65
N ARG A 24 30.98 -30.27 14.87
CA ARG A 24 30.45 -29.67 16.10
C ARG A 24 30.62 -28.15 16.13
N ALA A 25 31.76 -27.63 15.65
CA ALA A 25 31.98 -26.19 15.54
C ALA A 25 31.02 -25.54 14.53
N ARG A 26 30.83 -26.14 13.36
CA ARG A 26 29.85 -25.69 12.34
C ARG A 26 28.42 -25.69 12.86
N LEU A 27 28.01 -26.76 13.55
CA LEU A 27 26.66 -26.85 14.14
C LEU A 27 26.44 -25.76 15.21
N ARG A 28 27.46 -25.47 16.03
CA ARG A 28 27.39 -24.38 17.02
C ARG A 28 27.26 -23.01 16.35
N ALA A 29 28.04 -22.75 15.30
CA ALA A 29 27.96 -21.51 14.53
C ALA A 29 26.58 -21.33 13.87
N ALA A 30 26.05 -22.37 13.21
CA ALA A 30 24.72 -22.32 12.60
C ALA A 30 23.60 -22.08 13.62
N ARG A 31 23.67 -22.70 14.81
CA ARG A 31 22.72 -22.44 15.90
C ARG A 31 22.80 -21.00 16.42
N ALA A 32 24.01 -20.45 16.54
CA ALA A 32 24.19 -19.06 16.93
C ALA A 32 23.60 -18.09 15.89
N GLN A 33 23.80 -18.37 14.59
CA GLN A 33 23.21 -17.59 13.50
C GLN A 33 21.68 -17.64 13.51
N LEU A 34 21.08 -18.82 13.69
CA LEU A 34 19.62 -18.96 13.80
C LEU A 34 19.06 -18.20 15.00
N LYS A 35 19.76 -18.24 16.14
CA LYS A 35 19.35 -17.48 17.33
C LYS A 35 19.42 -15.97 17.08
N ALA A 36 20.49 -15.47 16.47
CA ALA A 36 20.63 -14.07 16.12
C ALA A 36 19.53 -13.60 15.14
N ALA A 37 19.23 -14.38 14.11
CA ALA A 37 18.16 -14.08 13.16
C ALA A 37 16.77 -14.08 13.82
N ALA A 38 16.53 -14.97 14.79
CA ALA A 38 15.28 -15.00 15.55
C ALA A 38 15.14 -13.75 16.45
N GLU A 39 16.22 -13.32 17.11
CA GLU A 39 16.25 -12.11 17.93
C GLU A 39 16.04 -10.85 17.08
N GLU A 40 16.68 -10.76 15.92
CA GLU A 40 16.48 -9.67 14.96
C GLU A 40 15.03 -9.62 14.45
N ARG A 41 14.47 -10.77 14.07
CA ARG A 41 13.05 -10.87 13.66
C ARG A 41 12.10 -10.43 14.78
N ALA A 42 12.42 -10.75 16.04
CA ALA A 42 11.62 -10.30 17.18
C ALA A 42 11.68 -8.77 17.35
N ARG A 43 12.87 -8.16 17.21
CA ARG A 43 13.05 -6.70 17.25
C ARG A 43 12.28 -6.00 16.14
N LEU A 44 12.41 -6.47 14.90
CA LEU A 44 11.69 -5.92 13.74
C LEU A 44 10.16 -6.02 13.91
N LYS A 45 9.66 -7.10 14.51
CA LYS A 45 8.22 -7.23 14.81
C LYS A 45 7.73 -6.17 15.80
N VAL A 46 8.51 -5.84 16.83
CA VAL A 46 8.17 -4.79 17.79
C VAL A 46 8.16 -3.42 17.11
N GLN A 47 9.22 -3.08 16.37
CA GLN A 47 9.31 -1.83 15.60
C GLN A 47 8.16 -1.67 14.62
N LEU A 48 7.80 -2.75 13.90
CA LEU A 48 6.66 -2.73 12.98
C LEU A 48 5.34 -2.46 13.69
N ARG A 49 5.14 -3.03 14.91
CA ARG A 49 3.94 -2.78 15.71
C ARG A 49 3.84 -1.32 16.15
N GLU A 50 4.95 -0.74 16.60
CA GLU A 50 5.02 0.67 17.00
C GLU A 50 4.78 1.61 15.81
N ALA A 51 5.43 1.36 14.68
CA ALA A 51 5.24 2.12 13.44
C ALA A 51 3.76 2.07 12.97
N ARG A 52 3.12 0.90 13.03
CA ARG A 52 1.69 0.76 12.73
C ARG A 52 0.81 1.57 13.67
N LYS A 53 1.12 1.58 14.97
CA LYS A 53 0.37 2.37 15.96
C LYS A 53 0.50 3.86 15.68
N ALA A 54 1.71 4.36 15.46
CA ALA A 54 1.96 5.77 15.13
C ALA A 54 1.27 6.19 13.82
N ALA A 55 1.32 5.33 12.80
CA ALA A 55 0.62 5.57 11.53
C ALA A 55 -0.90 5.62 11.72
N ALA A 56 -1.47 4.75 12.56
CA ALA A 56 -2.90 4.75 12.88
C ALA A 56 -3.32 6.02 13.63
N GLU A 57 -2.54 6.46 14.62
CA GLU A 57 -2.79 7.72 15.36
C GLU A 57 -2.71 8.94 14.44
N LYS A 58 -1.71 8.99 13.55
CA LYS A 58 -1.57 10.05 12.55
C LYS A 58 -2.77 10.07 11.59
N ARG A 59 -3.22 8.90 11.11
CA ARG A 59 -4.44 8.77 10.28
C ARG A 59 -5.67 9.28 11.01
N ALA A 60 -5.89 8.86 12.25
CA ALA A 60 -7.04 9.29 13.06
C ALA A 60 -7.07 10.81 13.25
N ARG A 61 -5.90 11.45 13.43
CA ARG A 61 -5.81 12.91 13.54
C ARG A 61 -6.14 13.64 12.23
N ILE A 62 -5.69 13.10 11.10
CA ILE A 62 -6.02 13.64 9.78
C ILE A 62 -7.51 13.47 9.51
N GLU A 63 -8.07 12.30 9.78
CA GLU A 63 -9.49 11.99 9.63
C GLU A 63 -10.36 12.90 10.49
N ALA A 64 -10.02 13.12 11.77
CA ALA A 64 -10.74 14.05 12.64
C ALA A 64 -10.71 15.50 12.11
N ARG A 65 -9.59 15.92 11.52
CA ARG A 65 -9.49 17.25 10.90
C ARG A 65 -10.32 17.36 9.64
N LEU A 66 -10.39 16.31 8.82
CA LEU A 66 -11.25 16.24 7.65
C LEU A 66 -12.73 16.24 8.06
N GLU A 67 -13.09 15.49 9.11
CA GLU A 67 -14.45 15.47 9.68
C GLU A 67 -14.92 16.87 10.08
N ALA A 68 -14.04 17.66 10.71
CA ALA A 68 -14.34 19.04 11.08
C ALA A 68 -14.61 19.95 9.86
N HIS A 69 -14.12 19.59 8.68
CA HIS A 69 -14.35 20.33 7.43
C HIS A 69 -15.48 19.74 6.57
N ALA A 70 -16.00 18.56 6.93
CA ALA A 70 -17.05 17.85 6.20
C ALA A 70 -18.29 18.69 5.90
N PRO A 71 -18.87 19.41 6.89
CA PRO A 71 -20.09 20.16 6.65
C PRO A 71 -19.90 21.29 5.63
N LYS A 72 -18.70 21.88 5.57
CA LYS A 72 -18.39 22.94 4.61
C LYS A 72 -18.31 22.39 3.19
N LEU A 73 -17.66 21.25 3.01
CA LEU A 73 -17.54 20.62 1.69
C LEU A 73 -18.90 20.15 1.17
N LEU A 74 -19.69 19.49 2.01
CA LEU A 74 -21.03 19.01 1.64
C LEU A 74 -21.95 20.18 1.29
N LYS A 75 -21.90 21.28 2.06
CA LYS A 75 -22.64 22.50 1.74
C LYS A 75 -22.21 23.13 0.42
N LEU A 76 -20.92 23.05 0.08
CA LEU A 76 -20.43 23.52 -1.22
C LEU A 76 -20.98 22.64 -2.36
N MET A 77 -20.90 21.31 -2.20
CA MET A 77 -21.44 20.36 -3.18
C MET A 77 -22.94 20.55 -3.39
N GLU A 78 -23.69 20.75 -2.31
CA GLU A 78 -25.13 21.06 -2.35
C GLU A 78 -25.41 22.36 -3.11
N LYS A 79 -24.68 23.44 -2.79
CA LYS A 79 -24.80 24.74 -3.50
C LYS A 79 -24.48 24.64 -4.99
N CYS A 80 -23.50 23.81 -5.35
CA CYS A 80 -23.15 23.55 -6.74
C CYS A 80 -24.14 22.58 -7.42
N GLY A 81 -25.09 22.00 -6.67
CA GLY A 81 -26.04 21.02 -7.18
C GLY A 81 -25.38 19.73 -7.66
N ALA A 82 -24.22 19.36 -7.08
CA ALA A 82 -23.47 18.20 -7.49
C ALA A 82 -24.32 16.93 -7.33
N ASP A 83 -24.55 16.22 -8.43
CA ASP A 83 -25.34 15.00 -8.49
C ASP A 83 -24.47 13.74 -8.64
N LEU A 84 -23.20 13.93 -9.02
CA LEU A 84 -22.19 12.90 -9.15
C LEU A 84 -20.87 13.32 -8.48
N VAL A 85 -20.21 12.36 -7.82
CA VAL A 85 -18.82 12.47 -7.37
C VAL A 85 -17.94 11.48 -8.12
N LEU A 86 -16.86 11.98 -8.73
CA LEU A 86 -15.75 11.17 -9.21
C LEU A 86 -14.67 11.13 -8.11
N ASP A 87 -14.36 9.96 -7.59
CA ASP A 87 -13.35 9.74 -6.54
C ASP A 87 -12.13 9.02 -7.10
N VAL A 88 -11.11 9.79 -7.50
CA VAL A 88 -9.86 9.27 -8.09
C VAL A 88 -8.84 9.00 -6.98
N GLY A 89 -8.29 7.78 -6.97
CA GLY A 89 -7.46 7.30 -5.86
C GLY A 89 -8.33 6.97 -4.65
N ALA A 90 -9.39 6.20 -4.87
CA ALA A 90 -10.38 5.90 -3.85
C ALA A 90 -9.83 4.99 -2.73
N ASN A 91 -8.72 4.28 -2.99
CA ASN A 91 -8.12 3.30 -2.08
C ASN A 91 -9.18 2.30 -1.61
N THR A 92 -9.51 2.28 -0.32
CA THR A 92 -10.52 1.37 0.24
C THR A 92 -11.91 2.01 0.32
N GLY A 93 -12.16 3.16 -0.33
CA GLY A 93 -13.44 3.87 -0.34
C GLY A 93 -13.68 4.80 0.85
N GLN A 94 -12.62 5.39 1.40
CA GLN A 94 -12.71 6.20 2.62
C GLN A 94 -13.50 7.49 2.40
N PHE A 95 -13.24 8.20 1.30
CA PHE A 95 -13.89 9.46 0.96
C PHE A 95 -15.38 9.28 0.65
N ALA A 96 -15.72 8.29 -0.16
CA ALA A 96 -17.12 7.97 -0.46
C ALA A 96 -17.94 7.60 0.79
N ARG A 97 -17.42 6.75 1.68
CA ARG A 97 -18.10 6.43 2.96
C ARG A 97 -18.29 7.68 3.83
N TRP A 98 -17.30 8.56 3.83
CA TRP A 98 -17.35 9.82 4.54
C TRP A 98 -18.45 10.75 3.98
N LEU A 99 -18.57 10.86 2.66
CA LEU A 99 -19.67 11.58 2.01
C LEU A 99 -21.05 11.00 2.37
N ARG A 100 -21.18 9.67 2.40
CA ARG A 100 -22.42 8.99 2.80
C ARG A 100 -22.82 9.30 4.24
N LYS A 101 -21.86 9.23 5.17
CA LYS A 101 -22.07 9.64 6.58
C LYS A 101 -22.49 11.10 6.69
N GLY A 102 -21.91 11.96 5.88
CA GLY A 102 -22.24 13.38 5.80
C GLY A 102 -23.60 13.72 5.16
N GLY A 103 -24.29 12.73 4.56
CA GLY A 103 -25.62 12.93 3.99
C GLY A 103 -25.65 13.07 2.47
N PHE A 104 -24.52 12.97 1.76
CA PHE A 104 -24.53 12.96 0.30
C PHE A 104 -25.26 11.73 -0.23
N ARG A 105 -26.21 11.92 -1.16
CA ARG A 105 -27.04 10.85 -1.75
C ARG A 105 -26.91 10.71 -3.27
N GLY A 106 -26.16 11.61 -3.90
CA GLY A 106 -25.86 11.52 -5.33
C GLY A 106 -24.99 10.32 -5.69
N GLU A 107 -24.78 10.12 -6.96
CA GLU A 107 -23.95 9.04 -7.49
C GLU A 107 -22.48 9.21 -7.08
N ILE A 108 -21.78 8.11 -6.84
CA ILE A 108 -20.33 8.10 -6.63
C ILE A 108 -19.71 7.08 -7.58
N ILE A 109 -18.68 7.48 -8.31
CA ILE A 109 -17.87 6.60 -9.16
C ILE A 109 -16.43 6.69 -8.68
N SER A 110 -15.91 5.58 -8.16
CA SER A 110 -14.58 5.49 -7.55
C SER A 110 -13.57 4.78 -8.45
N PHE A 111 -12.33 5.27 -8.52
CA PHE A 111 -11.24 4.66 -9.28
C PHE A 111 -10.11 4.28 -8.34
N GLU A 112 -9.73 3.00 -8.34
CA GLU A 112 -8.59 2.49 -7.57
C GLU A 112 -7.84 1.41 -8.36
N PRO A 113 -6.58 1.65 -8.76
CA PRO A 113 -5.82 0.69 -9.58
C PRO A 113 -5.30 -0.54 -8.81
N LEU A 114 -4.99 -0.43 -7.52
CA LEU A 114 -4.30 -1.50 -6.78
C LEU A 114 -5.26 -2.62 -6.34
N SER A 115 -4.94 -3.87 -6.65
CA SER A 115 -5.76 -5.06 -6.37
C SER A 115 -6.27 -5.12 -4.93
N ASP A 116 -5.37 -4.98 -3.96
CA ASP A 116 -5.69 -5.16 -2.55
C ASP A 116 -6.66 -4.08 -2.04
N ALA A 117 -6.43 -2.83 -2.45
CA ALA A 117 -7.28 -1.70 -2.09
C ALA A 117 -8.64 -1.80 -2.80
N PHE A 118 -8.61 -2.14 -4.09
CA PHE A 118 -9.81 -2.32 -4.91
C PHE A 118 -10.71 -3.43 -4.38
N ALA A 119 -10.17 -4.57 -3.95
CA ALA A 119 -10.97 -5.64 -3.36
C ALA A 119 -11.69 -5.23 -2.06
N ALA A 120 -11.15 -4.26 -1.32
CA ALA A 120 -11.84 -3.67 -0.16
C ALA A 120 -12.87 -2.60 -0.57
N LEU A 121 -12.57 -1.82 -1.62
CA LEU A 121 -13.47 -0.84 -2.22
C LEU A 121 -14.72 -1.51 -2.81
N GLU A 122 -14.54 -2.55 -3.63
CA GLU A 122 -15.61 -3.28 -4.29
C GLU A 122 -16.63 -3.83 -3.30
N ARG A 123 -16.16 -4.43 -2.20
CA ARG A 123 -17.03 -4.90 -1.11
C ARG A 123 -17.85 -3.80 -0.46
N ALA A 124 -17.35 -2.57 -0.42
CA ALA A 124 -18.08 -1.44 0.14
C ALA A 124 -19.05 -0.82 -0.86
N CYS A 125 -18.68 -0.74 -2.15
CA CYS A 125 -19.56 -0.29 -3.22
C CYS A 125 -20.76 -1.23 -3.38
N ALA A 126 -20.55 -2.54 -3.26
CA ALA A 126 -21.61 -3.55 -3.37
C ALA A 126 -22.77 -3.38 -2.37
N GLN A 127 -22.59 -2.59 -1.31
CA GLN A 127 -23.62 -2.30 -0.30
C GLN A 127 -24.40 -1.00 -0.58
N ASP A 128 -24.06 -0.28 -1.64
CA ASP A 128 -24.59 1.04 -1.96
C ASP A 128 -24.95 1.13 -3.45
N GLY A 129 -26.26 1.12 -3.75
CA GLY A 129 -26.77 1.11 -5.13
C GLY A 129 -26.43 2.37 -5.95
N ASN A 130 -25.99 3.45 -5.30
CA ASN A 130 -25.57 4.68 -5.98
C ASN A 130 -24.04 4.86 -5.93
N TRP A 131 -23.29 3.77 -5.76
CA TRP A 131 -21.84 3.78 -5.71
C TRP A 131 -21.24 2.65 -6.56
N SER A 132 -20.49 3.02 -7.60
CA SER A 132 -19.74 2.08 -8.45
C SER A 132 -18.23 2.29 -8.32
N CYS A 133 -17.45 1.27 -8.69
CA CYS A 133 -16.00 1.34 -8.67
C CYS A 133 -15.36 0.67 -9.89
N HIS A 134 -14.21 1.21 -10.33
CA HIS A 134 -13.42 0.70 -11.46
C HIS A 134 -11.97 0.47 -11.05
N LYS A 135 -11.44 -0.71 -11.41
CA LYS A 135 -10.07 -1.11 -11.11
C LYS A 135 -9.10 -0.58 -12.17
N LEU A 136 -8.90 0.73 -12.17
CA LEU A 136 -7.99 1.41 -13.10
C LEU A 136 -7.48 2.72 -12.50
N ALA A 137 -6.35 3.17 -13.01
CA ALA A 137 -5.86 4.53 -12.82
C ALA A 137 -6.40 5.43 -13.93
N LEU A 138 -6.52 6.71 -13.63
CA LEU A 138 -6.82 7.72 -14.65
C LEU A 138 -5.54 8.44 -15.05
N GLY A 139 -5.36 8.69 -16.35
CA GLY A 139 -4.14 9.29 -16.89
C GLY A 139 -4.36 10.03 -18.22
N GLU A 140 -3.25 10.52 -18.79
CA GLU A 140 -3.25 11.28 -20.06
C GLU A 140 -3.49 10.38 -21.27
N ASP A 141 -3.05 9.13 -21.21
CA ASP A 141 -3.16 8.15 -22.29
C ASP A 141 -3.78 6.84 -21.79
N ASN A 142 -4.39 6.09 -22.72
CA ASN A 142 -4.81 4.72 -22.46
C ASN A 142 -3.59 3.80 -22.57
N ASP A 143 -3.17 3.25 -21.44
CA ASP A 143 -1.98 2.40 -21.38
C ASP A 143 -2.07 1.46 -20.17
N THR A 144 -0.97 0.76 -19.91
CA THR A 144 -0.69 0.05 -18.67
C THR A 144 0.49 0.70 -17.96
N ALA A 145 0.43 0.79 -16.63
CA ALA A 145 1.50 1.34 -15.81
C ALA A 145 1.91 0.36 -14.72
N THR A 146 3.18 0.36 -14.32
CA THR A 146 3.65 -0.44 -13.18
C THR A 146 3.75 0.42 -11.93
N ILE A 147 2.96 0.12 -10.90
CA ILE A 147 3.00 0.78 -9.58
C ILE A 147 3.84 -0.07 -8.61
N ASN A 148 4.72 0.58 -7.84
CA ASN A 148 5.42 -0.09 -6.74
C ASN A 148 4.55 -0.05 -5.48
N ILE A 149 4.30 -1.23 -4.91
CA ILE A 149 3.50 -1.39 -3.70
C ILE A 149 4.43 -1.24 -2.49
N SER A 150 4.14 -0.28 -1.61
CA SER A 150 4.83 -0.12 -0.33
C SER A 150 4.09 -0.84 0.80
N LEU A 151 4.81 -1.24 1.85
CA LEU A 151 4.24 -1.91 3.04
C LEU A 151 3.08 -1.13 3.69
N ASN A 152 3.07 0.21 3.57
CA ASN A 152 1.88 1.04 3.77
C ASN A 152 1.21 1.31 2.41
N SER A 153 0.08 0.65 2.12
CA SER A 153 -0.57 0.75 0.81
C SER A 153 -0.97 2.17 0.41
N ALA A 154 -1.24 3.07 1.37
CA ALA A 154 -1.53 4.48 1.09
C ALA A 154 -0.29 5.34 0.77
N SER A 155 0.90 4.75 0.74
CA SER A 155 2.14 5.39 0.32
C SER A 155 2.72 4.74 -0.94
N SER A 156 1.95 3.88 -1.62
CA SER A 156 2.38 3.22 -2.85
C SER A 156 2.59 4.27 -3.94
N SER A 157 3.66 4.11 -4.72
CA SER A 157 4.05 5.12 -5.72
C SER A 157 4.53 4.46 -7.02
N LEU A 158 4.32 5.15 -8.15
CA LEU A 158 4.90 4.77 -9.44
C LEU A 158 6.44 4.86 -9.45
N LEU A 159 7.04 5.55 -8.48
CA LEU A 159 8.49 5.68 -8.38
C LEU A 159 9.10 4.53 -7.58
N ARG A 160 10.22 4.02 -8.07
CA ARG A 160 11.10 3.12 -7.31
C ARG A 160 11.66 3.95 -6.14
N SER A 161 11.13 3.77 -4.93
CA SER A 161 11.69 4.37 -3.70
C SER A 161 13.18 4.10 -3.67
N ARG A 162 13.98 5.19 -3.67
CA ARG A 162 15.43 5.14 -3.49
C ARG A 162 15.76 4.64 -2.09
N ASP A 163 16.88 3.94 -1.95
CA ASP A 163 17.32 3.24 -0.73
C ASP A 163 17.38 4.10 0.55
N TRP A 164 17.45 5.43 0.43
CA TRP A 164 17.43 6.35 1.57
C TRP A 164 16.06 6.47 2.27
N ALA A 165 14.95 6.24 1.56
CA ALA A 165 13.60 6.38 2.11
C ALA A 165 13.27 5.26 3.11
N THR A 166 13.81 4.06 2.88
CA THR A 166 13.66 2.88 3.75
C THR A 166 14.32 3.06 5.12
N ALA A 167 15.33 3.93 5.22
CA ALA A 167 16.05 4.22 6.46
C ALA A 167 15.31 5.21 7.37
N VAL A 168 14.40 6.03 6.83
CA VAL A 168 13.67 7.08 7.57
C VAL A 168 12.26 6.62 7.96
N GLU A 169 11.59 5.82 7.13
CA GLU A 169 10.27 5.25 7.46
C GLU A 169 10.20 3.78 7.00
N PRO A 170 10.34 2.80 7.92
CA PRO A 170 10.33 1.37 7.60
C PRO A 170 9.06 0.88 6.87
N GLY A 171 7.97 1.65 6.92
CA GLY A 171 6.72 1.40 6.18
C GLY A 171 6.77 1.70 4.67
N ILE A 172 7.86 2.31 4.18
CA ILE A 172 8.11 2.58 2.75
C ILE A 172 8.83 1.41 2.07
N ALA A 173 9.21 0.36 2.82
CA ALA A 173 9.80 -0.84 2.24
C ALA A 173 8.91 -1.38 1.10
N HIS A 174 9.49 -1.51 -0.09
CA HIS A 174 8.85 -2.09 -1.26
C HIS A 174 8.49 -3.54 -1.00
N VAL A 175 7.22 -3.89 -1.18
CA VAL A 175 6.71 -5.25 -0.98
C VAL A 175 6.28 -5.93 -2.28
N GLY A 176 6.15 -5.18 -3.37
CA GLY A 176 5.81 -5.73 -4.68
C GLY A 176 5.65 -4.67 -5.77
N GLN A 177 5.25 -5.14 -6.96
CA GLN A 177 4.86 -4.31 -8.09
C GLN A 177 3.55 -4.85 -8.66
N GLU A 178 2.69 -3.94 -9.14
CA GLU A 178 1.46 -4.30 -9.84
C GLU A 178 1.36 -3.54 -11.16
N THR A 179 1.08 -4.25 -12.25
CA THR A 179 0.71 -3.63 -13.52
C THR A 179 -0.77 -3.31 -13.49
N VAL A 180 -1.11 -2.07 -13.80
CA VAL A 180 -2.47 -1.54 -13.71
C VAL A 180 -2.88 -0.90 -15.02
N ASP A 181 -4.17 -0.97 -15.33
CA ASP A 181 -4.75 -0.25 -16.44
C ASP A 181 -4.79 1.26 -16.15
N VAL A 182 -4.41 2.05 -17.15
CA VAL A 182 -4.56 3.51 -17.18
C VAL A 182 -5.53 3.86 -18.29
N ARG A 183 -6.52 4.69 -17.99
CA ARG A 183 -7.50 5.18 -18.98
C ARG A 183 -7.70 6.68 -18.86
N ARG A 184 -8.09 7.30 -19.96
CA ARG A 184 -8.45 8.71 -19.96
C ARG A 184 -9.87 8.94 -19.44
N LEU A 185 -10.03 9.99 -18.63
CA LEU A 185 -11.33 10.32 -18.06
C LEU A 185 -12.35 10.76 -19.12
N ASP A 186 -11.93 11.50 -20.14
CA ASP A 186 -12.81 12.00 -21.20
C ASP A 186 -13.36 10.90 -22.11
N GLU A 187 -12.62 9.80 -22.27
CA GLU A 187 -13.12 8.62 -22.97
C GLU A 187 -14.12 7.82 -22.13
N LEU A 188 -13.87 7.70 -20.82
CA LEU A 188 -14.73 6.93 -19.92
C LEU A 188 -16.04 7.66 -19.61
N LEU A 189 -15.99 8.98 -19.37
CA LEU A 189 -17.12 9.78 -18.88
C LEU A 189 -18.45 9.53 -19.63
N PRO A 190 -18.49 9.55 -20.98
CA PRO A 190 -19.74 9.33 -21.72
C PRO A 190 -20.40 7.97 -21.46
N SER A 191 -19.58 6.95 -21.14
CA SER A 191 -20.08 5.60 -20.84
C SER A 191 -20.47 5.40 -19.38
N LEU A 192 -19.87 6.20 -18.49
CA LEU A 192 -20.00 6.02 -17.05
C LEU A 192 -21.20 6.74 -16.45
N THR A 193 -21.60 7.88 -17.02
CA THR A 193 -22.68 8.69 -16.43
C THR A 193 -23.28 9.67 -17.43
N ALA A 194 -24.55 10.01 -17.21
CA ALA A 194 -25.22 11.14 -17.87
C ALA A 194 -25.29 12.39 -16.96
N ALA A 195 -24.64 12.33 -15.79
CA ALA A 195 -24.68 13.40 -14.79
C ALA A 195 -24.12 14.71 -15.35
N ARG A 196 -24.72 15.83 -14.91
CA ARG A 196 -24.40 17.16 -15.46
C ARG A 196 -23.58 18.01 -14.51
N ARG A 197 -23.54 17.69 -13.21
CA ARG A 197 -22.85 18.48 -12.19
C ARG A 197 -21.94 17.60 -11.37
N ILE A 198 -20.73 17.46 -11.89
CA ILE A 198 -19.71 16.55 -11.36
C ILE A 198 -18.86 17.26 -10.32
N PHE A 199 -18.72 16.65 -9.15
CA PHE A 199 -17.67 16.97 -8.20
C PHE A 199 -16.50 16.02 -8.38
N LEU A 200 -15.32 16.53 -8.72
CA LEU A 200 -14.12 15.73 -8.93
C LEU A 200 -13.18 15.83 -7.73
N LYS A 201 -12.94 14.69 -7.08
CA LYS A 201 -11.89 14.51 -6.08
C LYS A 201 -10.72 13.79 -6.74
N ILE A 202 -9.52 14.38 -6.66
CA ILE A 202 -8.27 13.76 -7.07
C ILE A 202 -7.35 13.70 -5.85
N ASP A 203 -6.98 12.48 -5.44
CA ASP A 203 -6.00 12.24 -4.38
C ASP A 203 -5.08 11.11 -4.82
N THR A 204 -4.23 11.44 -5.78
CA THR A 204 -3.24 10.52 -6.37
C THR A 204 -1.85 11.10 -6.13
N GLN A 205 -0.87 10.27 -5.80
CA GLN A 205 0.52 10.70 -5.83
C GLN A 205 0.97 10.82 -7.30
N ALA A 206 1.09 12.04 -7.80
CA ALA A 206 1.53 12.28 -9.18
C ALA A 206 2.99 11.81 -9.37
N SER A 207 3.25 11.07 -10.44
CA SER A 207 4.60 10.98 -11.01
C SER A 207 4.81 12.16 -11.97
N SER A 208 6.05 12.58 -12.19
CA SER A 208 6.44 13.65 -13.10
C SER A 208 6.09 13.42 -14.58
N ALA A 209 5.37 12.34 -14.92
CA ALA A 209 4.86 12.04 -16.26
C ALA A 209 3.34 12.22 -16.41
N MET A 210 2.58 12.53 -15.35
CA MET A 210 1.13 12.80 -15.45
C MET A 210 0.87 14.31 -15.47
N SER A 211 0.87 14.91 -16.68
CA SER A 211 0.34 16.25 -16.89
C SER A 211 -1.18 16.15 -17.05
N TRP A 212 -1.94 16.41 -15.98
CA TRP A 212 -3.39 16.47 -16.09
C TRP A 212 -3.82 17.70 -16.89
N ARG A 213 -4.28 17.51 -18.12
CA ARG A 213 -5.00 18.53 -18.89
C ARG A 213 -6.49 18.21 -18.88
N ALA A 214 -7.24 18.82 -17.96
CA ALA A 214 -8.70 18.88 -18.08
C ALA A 214 -9.07 19.79 -19.25
N ARG A 215 -9.34 19.23 -20.43
CA ARG A 215 -10.07 19.95 -21.48
C ARG A 215 -11.55 19.83 -21.16
N ALA A 216 -12.15 20.93 -20.70
CA ALA A 216 -13.59 21.05 -20.66
C ALA A 216 -14.12 20.88 -22.09
N MET A 217 -15.01 19.90 -22.29
CA MET A 217 -15.74 19.77 -23.55
C MET A 217 -16.67 20.98 -23.67
N SER A 218 -16.45 21.77 -24.72
CA SER A 218 -17.32 22.85 -25.18
C SER A 218 -18.57 22.30 -25.85
#